data_AF-A0A524QKT9-F1
#
_entry.id   AF-A0A524QKT9-F1
#
_cell.length_a   1.000
_cell.length_b   1.000
_cell.length_c   1.000
_cell.angle_alpha   90.00
_cell.angle_beta   90.00
_cell.angle_gamma   90.00
#
_symmetry.space_group_name_H-M   'P 1'
#
loop_
_entity.id
_entity.type
_entity.pdbx_description
1 polymer ?
#
loop_
_entity_poly.entity_id
_entity_poly.type
_entity_poly.pdbx_seq_one_letter_code
_entity_poly.pdbx_strand_id
1 'polypeptide(L)'
;MRPHSIFLTVCFLMLTSMTSCRTGQGRNENKLIAGPWSVRMAESEMVRNPSLWTVDFVTEKKWNYTQGLEGLAFIRLSEVTGNEKYFEYAKGFADSLIDENGKIYKYDRTNYNIDQVNPGKM
;
A
#
# COMPACT_ATOMS: atom_id res chain seq x y z
N MET A 1 -52.91 -10.59 32.73
CA MET A 1 -51.68 -10.21 31.99
C MET A 1 -51.93 -10.45 30.51
N ARG A 2 -51.84 -9.41 29.67
CA ARG A 2 -52.30 -9.48 28.27
C ARG A 2 -51.24 -10.13 27.37
N PRO A 3 -51.59 -11.16 26.55
CA PRO A 3 -50.63 -11.97 25.78
C PRO A 3 -49.85 -11.18 24.71
N HIS A 4 -50.32 -9.99 24.33
CA HIS A 4 -49.63 -9.11 23.38
C HIS A 4 -48.35 -8.46 23.94
N SER A 5 -48.24 -8.26 25.26
CA SER A 5 -47.05 -7.65 25.87
C SER A 5 -45.85 -8.61 25.88
N ILE A 6 -46.13 -9.92 26.04
CA ILE A 6 -45.12 -10.98 25.99
C ILE A 6 -44.61 -11.14 24.56
N PHE A 7 -45.51 -11.09 23.57
CA PHE A 7 -45.14 -11.23 22.15
C PHE A 7 -44.25 -10.07 21.66
N LEU A 8 -44.56 -8.84 22.08
CA LEU A 8 -43.76 -7.65 21.73
C LEU A 8 -42.36 -7.67 22.36
N THR A 9 -42.25 -8.17 23.59
CA THR A 9 -40.98 -8.28 24.32
C THR A 9 -40.08 -9.38 23.75
N VAL A 10 -40.66 -10.50 23.32
CA VAL A 10 -39.94 -11.60 22.65
C VAL A 10 -39.40 -11.17 21.27
N CYS A 11 -40.15 -10.36 20.52
CA CYS A 11 -39.66 -9.78 19.26
C CYS A 11 -38.48 -8.81 19.47
N PHE A 12 -38.47 -8.04 20.56
CA PHE A 12 -37.39 -7.07 20.84
C PHE A 12 -36.08 -7.76 21.26
N LEU A 13 -36.16 -8.90 21.96
CA LEU A 13 -35.00 -9.72 22.35
C LEU A 13 -34.38 -10.52 21.19
N MET A 14 -35.18 -10.87 20.16
CA MET A 14 -34.68 -11.52 18.95
C MET A 14 -33.95 -10.56 17.99
N LEU A 15 -34.27 -9.26 18.03
CA LEU A 15 -33.69 -8.27 17.11
C LEU A 15 -32.28 -7.82 17.53
N THR A 16 -31.95 -7.91 18.81
CA THR A 16 -30.61 -7.56 19.34
C THR A 16 -29.57 -8.66 19.13
N SER A 17 -29.99 -9.88 18.78
CA SER A 17 -29.09 -11.02 18.54
C SER A 17 -28.37 -10.97 17.18
N MET A 18 -28.76 -10.09 16.27
CA MET A 18 -28.18 -10.01 14.92
C MET A 18 -27.04 -8.98 14.76
N THR A 19 -26.61 -8.31 15.84
CA THR A 19 -25.49 -7.35 15.79
C THR A 19 -24.14 -7.93 16.24
N SER A 20 -24.06 -9.24 16.48
CA SER A 20 -22.85 -9.91 16.97
C SER A 20 -22.21 -10.82 15.93
N CYS A 21 -22.00 -10.31 14.73
CA CYS A 21 -20.92 -10.75 13.84
C CYS A 21 -20.44 -9.53 13.02
N ARG A 22 -19.70 -8.63 13.68
CA ARG A 22 -18.64 -7.94 12.94
C ARG A 22 -17.58 -8.99 12.66
N THR A 23 -17.69 -9.63 11.51
CA THR A 23 -16.64 -10.47 10.95
C THR A 23 -15.40 -9.59 10.87
N GLY A 24 -14.49 -9.77 11.82
CA GLY A 24 -13.15 -9.24 11.70
C GLY A 24 -12.64 -9.72 10.34
N GLN A 25 -12.25 -8.76 9.50
CA GLN A 25 -11.70 -9.02 8.19
C GLN A 25 -10.34 -9.69 8.41
N GLY A 26 -10.38 -11.01 8.69
CA GLY A 26 -9.20 -11.84 8.80
C GLY A 26 -8.47 -11.71 7.47
N ARG A 27 -7.31 -11.06 7.51
CA ARG A 27 -6.37 -11.01 6.39
C ARG A 27 -6.21 -12.45 5.91
N ASN A 28 -6.65 -12.74 4.69
CA ASN A 28 -6.71 -14.10 4.18
C ASN A 28 -5.26 -14.58 3.95
N GLU A 29 -4.65 -15.14 4.99
CA GLU A 29 -3.22 -15.50 5.05
C GLU A 29 -2.84 -16.47 3.92
N ASN A 30 -3.80 -17.29 3.47
CA ASN A 30 -3.65 -18.20 2.34
C ASN A 30 -3.39 -17.48 1.00
N LYS A 31 -3.86 -16.25 0.82
CA LYS A 31 -3.62 -15.47 -0.41
C LYS A 31 -2.18 -14.99 -0.53
N LEU A 32 -1.47 -14.79 0.59
CA LEU A 32 -0.06 -14.40 0.61
C LEU A 32 0.88 -15.60 0.32
N ILE A 33 0.44 -16.81 0.65
CA ILE A 33 1.22 -18.04 0.42
C ILE A 33 0.99 -18.58 -1.01
N ALA A 34 -0.22 -18.42 -1.55
CA ALA A 34 -0.58 -18.82 -2.92
C ALA A 34 -0.57 -17.61 -3.87
N GLY A 35 0.58 -17.30 -4.48
CA GLY A 35 0.70 -16.25 -5.49
C GLY A 35 2.08 -16.20 -6.17
N PRO A 36 2.22 -15.48 -7.31
CA PRO A 36 3.51 -15.30 -7.98
C PRO A 36 4.56 -14.71 -7.04
N TRP A 37 5.82 -15.12 -7.20
CA TRP A 37 6.92 -14.62 -6.36
C TRP A 37 7.07 -13.09 -6.41
N SER A 38 6.77 -12.47 -7.55
CA SER A 38 6.79 -11.01 -7.71
C SER A 38 5.79 -10.30 -6.81
N VAL A 39 4.55 -10.82 -6.75
CA VAL A 39 3.50 -10.33 -5.84
C VAL A 39 3.92 -10.48 -4.38
N ARG A 40 4.44 -11.67 -4.03
CA ARG A 40 4.84 -11.97 -2.65
C ARG A 40 6.02 -11.11 -2.19
N MET A 41 7.00 -10.87 -3.08
CA MET A 41 8.12 -9.98 -2.79
C MET A 41 7.64 -8.55 -2.57
N ALA A 42 6.87 -8.01 -3.52
CA ALA A 42 6.32 -6.67 -3.44
C ALA A 42 5.50 -6.44 -2.17
N GLU A 43 4.61 -7.38 -1.81
CA GLU A 43 3.80 -7.28 -0.60
C GLU A 43 4.64 -7.38 0.68
N SER A 44 5.71 -8.15 0.66
CA SER A 44 6.65 -8.24 1.80
C SER A 44 7.42 -6.93 1.96
N GLU A 45 7.85 -6.31 0.86
CA GLU A 45 8.53 -5.01 0.89
C GLU A 45 7.60 -3.90 1.37
N MET A 46 6.37 -3.81 0.88
CA MET A 46 5.39 -2.82 1.37
C MET A 46 5.08 -2.96 2.87
N VAL A 47 5.23 -4.16 3.45
CA VAL A 47 5.08 -4.37 4.90
C VAL A 47 6.33 -3.90 5.66
N ARG A 48 7.54 -4.18 5.16
CA ARG A 48 8.80 -3.73 5.79
C ARG A 48 9.00 -2.23 5.66
N ASN A 49 8.61 -1.68 4.51
CA ASN A 49 8.82 -0.32 4.08
C ASN A 49 7.46 0.28 3.69
N PRO A 50 6.66 0.80 4.63
CA PRO A 50 5.33 1.34 4.30
C PRO A 50 5.34 2.51 3.31
N SER A 51 6.50 3.12 3.07
CA SER A 51 6.70 4.08 1.99
C SER A 51 7.96 3.71 1.23
N LEU A 52 7.90 3.71 -0.10
CA LEU A 52 9.02 3.29 -0.95
C LEU A 52 10.31 4.11 -0.70
N TRP A 53 10.22 5.35 -0.19
CA TRP A 53 11.42 6.11 0.15
C TRP A 53 12.24 5.50 1.29
N THR A 54 11.67 4.63 2.14
CA THR A 54 12.37 4.06 3.32
C THR A 54 13.20 2.81 3.02
N VAL A 55 13.12 2.28 1.80
CA VAL A 55 13.93 1.12 1.38
C VAL A 55 15.42 1.46 1.45
N ASP A 56 16.28 0.44 1.40
CA ASP A 56 17.74 0.62 1.45
C ASP A 56 18.24 1.31 2.75
N PHE A 57 17.51 1.08 3.86
CA PHE A 57 17.85 1.53 5.22
C PHE A 57 18.10 3.04 5.34
N VAL A 58 17.55 3.85 4.44
CA VAL A 58 17.76 5.30 4.46
C VAL A 58 17.02 5.94 5.63
N THR A 59 17.66 6.90 6.28
CA THR A 59 17.09 7.65 7.40
C THR A 59 16.39 8.94 6.97
N GLU A 60 16.60 9.35 5.71
CA GLU A 60 15.96 10.51 5.10
C GLU A 60 15.61 10.25 3.63
N LYS A 61 14.63 11.01 3.13
CA LYS A 61 14.24 10.96 1.72
C LYS A 61 15.40 11.39 0.82
N LYS A 62 15.65 10.60 -0.22
CA LYS A 62 16.67 10.88 -1.24
C LYS A 62 16.18 10.44 -2.61
N TRP A 63 16.41 11.29 -3.62
CA TRP A 63 16.28 10.89 -5.02
C TRP A 63 17.49 10.03 -5.41
N ASN A 64 17.32 8.71 -5.47
CA ASN A 64 18.41 7.75 -5.65
C ASN A 64 17.98 6.51 -6.44
N TYR A 65 18.94 5.86 -7.10
CA TYR A 65 18.69 4.78 -8.04
C TYR A 65 17.98 3.56 -7.44
N THR A 66 18.19 3.26 -6.14
CA THR A 66 17.62 2.09 -5.47
C THR A 66 16.10 2.16 -5.42
N GLN A 67 15.56 3.27 -4.90
CA GLN A 67 14.12 3.55 -4.89
C GLN A 67 13.56 3.62 -6.32
N GLY A 68 14.32 4.22 -7.25
CA GLY A 68 13.96 4.32 -8.66
C GLY A 68 13.76 2.97 -9.35
N LEU A 69 14.71 2.05 -9.13
CA LEU A 69 14.67 0.70 -9.68
C LEU A 69 13.50 -0.10 -9.11
N GLU A 70 13.32 -0.05 -7.80
CA GLU A 70 12.25 -0.76 -7.12
C GLU A 70 10.87 -0.20 -7.51
N GLY A 71 10.72 1.12 -7.55
CA GLY A 71 9.50 1.78 -8.01
C GLY A 71 9.10 1.37 -9.43
N LEU A 72 10.05 1.28 -10.36
CA LEU A 72 9.79 0.78 -11.71
C LEU A 72 9.32 -0.69 -11.70
N ALA A 73 9.85 -1.53 -10.81
CA ALA A 73 9.38 -2.90 -10.66
C ALA A 73 7.94 -2.96 -10.13
N PHE A 74 7.56 -2.08 -9.19
CA PHE A 74 6.19 -1.95 -8.70
C PHE A 74 5.22 -1.46 -9.78
N ILE A 75 5.61 -0.49 -10.61
CA ILE A 75 4.81 -0.01 -11.75
C ILE A 75 4.53 -1.16 -12.73
N ARG A 76 5.58 -1.89 -13.15
CA ARG A 76 5.43 -3.06 -14.03
C ARG A 76 4.59 -4.16 -13.41
N LEU A 77 4.70 -4.37 -12.09
CA LEU A 77 3.86 -5.33 -11.39
C LEU A 77 2.39 -4.88 -11.43
N SER A 78 2.11 -3.59 -11.30
CA SER A 78 0.77 -3.03 -11.45
C SER A 78 0.21 -3.30 -12.84
N GLU A 79 0.98 -3.05 -13.90
CA GLU A 79 0.59 -3.32 -15.30
C GLU A 79 0.24 -4.80 -15.54
N VAL A 80 1.06 -5.71 -15.02
CA VAL A 80 0.87 -7.16 -15.22
C VAL A 80 -0.31 -7.70 -14.39
N THR A 81 -0.49 -7.19 -13.17
CA THR A 81 -1.53 -7.72 -12.25
C THR A 81 -2.86 -7.00 -12.34
N GLY A 82 -2.89 -5.80 -12.93
CA GLY A 82 -4.02 -4.88 -12.89
C GLY A 82 -4.31 -4.30 -11.51
N ASN A 83 -3.43 -4.49 -10.53
CA ASN A 83 -3.63 -4.01 -9.17
C ASN A 83 -2.95 -2.65 -8.94
N GLU A 84 -3.77 -1.61 -8.87
CA GLU A 84 -3.33 -0.21 -8.76
C GLU A 84 -2.55 0.09 -7.46
N LYS A 85 -2.71 -0.73 -6.40
CA LYS A 85 -1.98 -0.53 -5.13
C LYS A 85 -0.46 -0.47 -5.30
N TYR A 86 0.07 -1.19 -6.29
CA TYR A 86 1.52 -1.21 -6.57
C TYR A 86 1.97 0.08 -7.25
N PHE A 87 1.14 0.61 -8.16
CA PHE A 87 1.37 1.91 -8.77
C PHE A 87 1.31 3.03 -7.72
N GLU A 88 0.28 3.04 -6.87
CA GLU A 88 0.15 4.04 -5.80
C GLU A 88 1.33 4.04 -4.83
N TYR A 89 1.85 2.85 -4.50
CA TYR A 89 3.04 2.72 -3.66
C TYR A 89 4.29 3.35 -4.31
N ALA A 90 4.49 3.13 -5.61
CA ALA A 90 5.57 3.73 -6.38
C ALA A 90 5.38 5.25 -6.57
N LYS A 91 4.16 5.69 -6.90
CA LYS A 91 3.77 7.10 -7.03
C LYS A 91 4.02 7.86 -5.73
N GLY A 92 3.74 7.24 -4.58
CA GLY A 92 4.01 7.81 -3.27
C GLY A 92 5.47 8.21 -3.05
N PHE A 93 6.44 7.53 -3.69
CA PHE A 93 7.84 7.98 -3.69
C PHE A 93 8.04 9.27 -4.46
N ALA A 94 7.54 9.32 -5.70
CA ALA A 94 7.64 10.50 -6.57
C ALA A 94 6.95 11.72 -5.94
N ASP A 95 5.70 11.57 -5.49
CA ASP A 95 4.93 12.62 -4.82
C ASP A 95 5.64 13.14 -3.55
N SER A 96 6.45 12.30 -2.90
CA SER A 96 7.13 12.67 -1.66
C SER A 96 8.38 13.54 -1.87
N LEU A 97 8.86 13.65 -3.11
CA LEU A 97 10.12 14.28 -3.52
C LEU A 97 9.96 15.34 -4.61
N ILE A 98 8.92 15.26 -5.44
CA ILE A 98 8.68 16.15 -6.58
C ILE A 98 7.53 17.10 -6.23
N ASP A 99 7.78 18.40 -6.30
CA ASP A 99 6.73 19.40 -6.07
C ASP A 99 5.87 19.67 -7.33
N GLU A 100 4.84 20.50 -7.18
CA GLU A 100 3.91 20.87 -8.26
C GLU A 100 4.59 21.55 -9.48
N ASN A 101 5.81 22.08 -9.29
CA ASN A 101 6.59 22.72 -10.34
C ASN A 101 7.62 21.76 -10.97
N GLY A 102 7.62 20.49 -10.55
CA GLY A 102 8.58 19.48 -11.01
C GLY A 102 9.96 19.58 -10.35
N LYS A 103 10.13 20.38 -9.28
CA LYS A 103 11.41 20.46 -8.56
C LYS A 103 11.58 19.22 -7.70
N ILE A 104 12.70 18.54 -7.89
CA ILE A 104 13.06 17.33 -7.14
C ILE A 104 13.86 17.71 -5.89
N TYR A 105 13.41 17.25 -4.73
CA TYR A 105 14.03 17.51 -3.44
C TYR A 105 15.48 17.03 -3.39
N LYS A 106 16.40 17.94 -2.99
CA LYS A 106 17.86 17.72 -2.89
C LYS A 106 18.55 17.23 -4.19
N TYR A 107 17.89 17.31 -5.35
CA TYR A 107 18.53 17.01 -6.62
C TYR A 107 19.35 18.21 -7.11
N ASP A 108 20.61 17.98 -7.43
CA ASP A 108 21.50 18.98 -8.02
C ASP A 108 22.17 18.40 -9.26
N ARG A 109 21.86 18.98 -10.41
CA ARG A 109 22.37 18.56 -11.72
C ARG A 109 23.89 18.72 -11.82
N THR A 110 24.47 19.65 -11.08
CA THR A 110 25.91 19.95 -11.11
C THR A 110 26.75 18.92 -10.37
N ASN A 111 26.12 18.02 -9.58
CA ASN A 111 26.80 16.88 -8.97
C ASN A 111 27.15 15.78 -9.98
N TYR A 112 26.59 15.82 -11.20
CA TYR A 112 26.81 14.82 -12.26
C TYR A 112 26.68 13.36 -11.79
N ASN A 113 25.79 13.11 -10.82
CA ASN A 113 25.61 11.78 -10.25
C ASN A 113 24.69 10.94 -11.14
N ILE A 114 25.25 9.90 -11.76
CA ILE A 114 24.53 8.99 -12.66
C ILE A 114 23.39 8.23 -11.96
N ASP A 115 23.52 7.99 -10.66
CA ASP A 115 22.48 7.29 -9.86
C ASP A 115 21.18 8.09 -9.81
N GLN A 116 21.27 9.42 -9.88
CA GLN A 116 20.13 10.31 -9.83
C GLN A 116 19.39 10.43 -11.17
N VAL A 117 19.89 9.78 -12.23
CA VAL A 117 19.19 9.68 -13.52
C VAL A 117 18.19 8.53 -13.52
N ASN A 118 18.52 7.41 -12.85
CA ASN A 118 17.73 6.17 -12.92
C ASN A 118 16.26 6.32 -12.46
N PRO A 119 15.93 7.06 -11.39
CA PRO A 119 14.55 7.14 -10.93
C PRO A 119 13.62 7.90 -11.90
N GLY A 120 14.18 8.63 -12.88
CA GLY A 120 13.40 9.25 -13.96
C GLY A 120 12.85 8.26 -14.99
N LYS A 121 13.10 6.95 -14.84
CA LYS A 121 12.50 5.88 -15.67
C LYS A 121 11.20 5.32 -15.10
N MET A 122 10.87 5.68 -13.86
CA MET A 122 9.59 5.34 -13.24
C MET A 122 8.45 6.06 -13.97
#